data_AF-A0A0K1NJ30-F1
#
_entry.id   AF-A0A0K1NJ30-F1
#
_cell.length_a   1.000
_cell.length_b   1.000
_cell.length_c   1.000
_cell.angle_alpha   90.00
_cell.angle_beta   90.00
_cell.angle_gamma   90.00
#
_symmetry.space_group_name_H-M   'P 1'
#
loop_
_entity.id
_entity.type
_entity.pdbx_description
1 polymer ?
#
loop_
_entity_poly.entity_id
_entity_poly.type
_entity_poly.pdbx_seq_one_letter_code
_entity_poly.pdbx_strand_id
1 'polypeptide(L)'
;MNLYLRYFDNEVLVHNVEEALDFLSSIPDIQITPDLEDDIRNYASNDVFYPKRYKVRPRVYFIVIKTEAASMMDFKQKKALRPVADGIARKDNPAIMHLNEEREGWYEGELDFKRVVLIPTSGKHEYRDTHFVAHCKAVSGWDCYNRIVEYLKDRVDNRSQFPSAKGKNFKFRYLGMWK
;
A
#
# COMPACT_ATOMS: atom_id res chain seq x y z
N MET A 1 -25.36 -1.80 -9.26
CA MET A 1 -23.98 -2.24 -8.95
C MET A 1 -23.75 -1.96 -7.48
N ASN A 2 -23.20 -2.91 -6.72
CA ASN A 2 -22.96 -2.70 -5.30
C ASN A 2 -21.67 -1.92 -5.09
N LEU A 3 -21.61 -1.12 -4.04
CA LEU A 3 -20.46 -0.31 -3.68
C LEU A 3 -20.01 -0.70 -2.26
N TYR A 4 -18.73 -1.03 -2.13
CA TYR A 4 -18.09 -1.11 -0.83
C TYR A 4 -17.39 0.21 -0.53
N LEU A 5 -17.71 0.80 0.62
CA LEU A 5 -17.10 2.02 1.11
C LEU A 5 -16.35 1.74 2.40
N ARG A 6 -15.20 2.39 2.58
CA ARG A 6 -14.45 2.32 3.84
C ARG A 6 -13.79 3.66 4.18
N TYR A 7 -14.05 4.11 5.41
CA TYR A 7 -13.40 5.22 6.09
C TYR A 7 -12.90 4.75 7.46
N PHE A 8 -11.59 4.53 7.59
CA PHE A 8 -10.98 3.88 8.76
C PHE A 8 -11.63 2.53 9.11
N ASP A 9 -12.31 2.44 10.25
CA ASP A 9 -13.00 1.25 10.74
C ASP A 9 -14.50 1.26 10.39
N ASN A 10 -15.00 2.37 9.83
CA ASN A 10 -16.35 2.45 9.29
C ASN A 10 -16.35 1.90 7.87
N GLU A 11 -17.04 0.79 7.66
CA GLU A 11 -17.19 0.17 6.35
C GLU A 11 -18.62 -0.27 6.13
N VAL A 12 -19.05 -0.21 4.87
CA VAL A 12 -20.39 -0.62 4.46
C VAL A 12 -20.33 -1.21 3.05
N LEU A 13 -21.23 -2.15 2.79
CA LEU A 13 -21.59 -2.56 1.44
C LEU A 13 -23.01 -2.07 1.18
N VAL A 14 -23.17 -1.25 0.14
CA VAL A 14 -24.45 -0.66 -0.26
C VAL A 14 -24.80 -1.08 -1.67
N HIS A 15 -26.08 -0.97 -2.03
CA HIS A 15 -26.61 -1.52 -3.27
C HIS A 15 -26.88 -0.48 -4.37
N ASN A 16 -26.77 0.80 -4.03
CA ASN A 16 -26.92 1.92 -4.94
C ASN A 16 -26.10 3.13 -4.47
N VAL A 17 -26.12 4.19 -5.29
CA VAL A 17 -25.35 5.40 -5.02
C VAL A 17 -25.96 6.26 -3.91
N GLU A 18 -27.28 6.26 -3.74
CA GLU A 18 -27.93 7.05 -2.68
C GLU A 18 -27.52 6.55 -1.30
N GLU A 19 -27.57 5.24 -1.07
CA GLU A 19 -27.10 4.61 0.17
C GLU A 19 -25.60 4.89 0.44
N ALA A 20 -24.79 5.03 -0.62
CA ALA A 20 -23.39 5.40 -0.49
C ALA A 20 -23.23 6.83 0.02
N LEU A 21 -24.03 7.77 -0.52
CA LEU A 21 -24.04 9.17 -0.11
C LEU A 21 -24.61 9.32 1.31
N ASP A 22 -25.65 8.56 1.67
CA ASP A 22 -26.21 8.50 3.01
C ASP A 22 -25.17 8.03 4.03
N PHE A 23 -24.43 6.95 3.73
CA PHE A 23 -23.34 6.49 4.59
C PHE A 23 -22.26 7.56 4.76
N LEU A 24 -21.83 8.21 3.67
CA LEU A 24 -20.76 9.20 3.74
C LEU A 24 -21.20 10.47 4.49
N SER A 25 -22.45 10.90 4.32
CA SER A 25 -23.02 12.05 5.05
C SER A 25 -23.19 11.76 6.54
N SER A 26 -23.35 10.49 6.93
CA SER A 26 -23.38 10.08 8.34
C SER A 26 -22.02 10.23 9.05
N ILE A 27 -20.92 10.41 8.32
CA ILE A 27 -19.57 10.56 8.87
C ILE A 27 -19.24 12.05 9.08
N PRO A 28 -19.06 12.52 10.32
CA PRO A 28 -18.87 13.95 10.61
C PRO A 28 -17.66 14.60 9.92
N ASP A 29 -16.63 13.80 9.64
CA ASP A 29 -15.39 14.27 9.01
C ASP A 29 -15.53 14.48 7.48
N ILE A 30 -16.58 13.95 6.85
CA ILE A 30 -16.74 13.97 5.39
C ILE A 30 -17.77 15.03 5.02
N GLN A 31 -17.33 16.03 4.27
CA GLN A 31 -18.23 17.01 3.67
C GLN A 31 -18.60 16.56 2.26
N ILE A 32 -19.89 16.31 2.03
CA ILE A 32 -20.44 16.05 0.70
C ILE A 32 -20.62 17.37 -0.03
N THR A 33 -19.65 17.70 -0.89
CA THR A 33 -19.78 18.81 -1.85
C THR A 33 -20.50 18.33 -3.12
N PRO A 34 -21.13 19.23 -3.88
CA PRO A 34 -21.74 18.86 -5.17
C PRO A 34 -20.75 18.15 -6.12
N ASP A 35 -19.50 18.63 -6.19
CA ASP A 35 -18.45 17.99 -7.00
C ASP A 35 -18.15 16.55 -6.56
N LEU A 36 -18.14 16.30 -5.24
CA LEU A 36 -17.90 14.96 -4.70
C LEU A 36 -19.08 14.03 -5.00
N GLU A 37 -20.30 14.55 -4.85
CA GLU A 37 -21.52 13.82 -5.17
C GLU A 37 -21.55 13.42 -6.65
N ASP A 38 -21.33 14.37 -7.56
CA ASP A 38 -21.28 14.13 -9.01
C ASP A 38 -20.20 13.12 -9.38
N ASP A 39 -19.04 13.19 -8.74
CA ASP A 39 -17.93 12.27 -9.00
C ASP A 39 -18.21 10.84 -8.49
N ILE A 40 -18.93 10.70 -7.37
CA ILE A 40 -19.38 9.40 -6.86
C ILE A 40 -20.49 8.82 -7.76
N ARG A 41 -21.44 9.65 -8.22
CA ARG A 41 -22.49 9.26 -9.17
C ARG A 41 -21.93 8.81 -10.49
N ASN A 42 -21.00 9.58 -11.06
CA ASN A 42 -20.27 9.22 -12.28
C ASN A 42 -19.43 7.95 -12.07
N TYR A 43 -18.75 7.82 -10.94
CA TYR A 43 -18.04 6.60 -10.61
C TYR A 43 -19.00 5.41 -10.57
N ALA A 44 -20.17 5.51 -9.93
CA ALA A 44 -21.12 4.41 -9.83
C ALA A 44 -21.71 3.98 -11.18
N SER A 45 -21.93 4.93 -12.11
CA SER A 45 -22.57 4.68 -13.40
C SER A 45 -21.64 4.23 -14.53
N ASN A 46 -20.34 4.55 -14.46
CA ASN A 46 -19.39 4.19 -15.51
C ASN A 46 -18.93 2.73 -15.45
N ASP A 47 -18.15 2.26 -16.44
CA ASP A 47 -17.61 0.89 -16.48
C ASP A 47 -16.21 0.77 -15.83
N VAL A 48 -15.78 1.76 -15.04
CA VAL A 48 -14.46 1.73 -14.38
C VAL A 48 -14.58 0.97 -13.05
N PHE A 49 -13.92 -0.19 -12.97
CA PHE A 49 -13.91 -1.05 -11.78
C PHE A 49 -12.72 -0.79 -10.84
N TYR A 50 -11.81 0.12 -11.18
CA TYR A 50 -10.67 0.43 -10.33
C TYR A 50 -11.12 1.11 -9.02
N PRO A 51 -10.64 0.67 -7.84
CA PRO A 51 -10.93 1.33 -6.57
C PRO A 51 -10.57 2.82 -6.59
N LYS A 52 -11.52 3.68 -6.22
CA LYS A 52 -11.29 5.13 -6.15
C LYS A 52 -11.04 5.57 -4.72
N ARG A 53 -10.07 6.48 -4.52
CA ARG A 53 -9.73 7.04 -3.21
C ARG A 53 -10.07 8.52 -3.20
N TYR A 54 -10.80 8.94 -2.18
CA TYR A 54 -11.25 10.31 -2.02
C TYR A 54 -10.57 10.92 -0.81
N LYS A 55 -9.80 11.98 -1.04
CA LYS A 55 -9.04 12.66 0.01
C LYS A 55 -9.98 13.55 0.81
N VAL A 56 -10.08 13.30 2.11
CA VAL A 56 -10.85 14.12 3.05
C VAL A 56 -9.96 15.23 3.63
N ARG A 57 -8.75 14.87 4.08
CA ARG A 57 -7.72 15.80 4.58
C ARG A 57 -6.31 15.17 4.41
N PRO A 58 -5.20 15.86 4.72
CA PRO A 58 -3.86 15.27 4.56
C PRO A 58 -3.76 13.90 5.25
N ARG A 59 -3.36 12.88 4.49
CA ARG A 59 -3.22 11.46 4.92
C ARG A 59 -4.52 10.74 5.29
N VAL A 60 -5.68 11.37 5.09
CA VAL A 60 -6.99 10.80 5.43
C VAL A 60 -7.85 10.72 4.17
N TYR A 61 -8.33 9.52 3.87
CA TYR A 61 -9.13 9.23 2.69
C TYR A 61 -10.17 8.16 3.00
N PHE A 62 -11.27 8.17 2.25
CA PHE A 62 -12.13 7.00 2.11
C PHE A 62 -11.90 6.34 0.76
N ILE A 63 -12.29 5.07 0.65
CA ILE A 63 -12.23 4.31 -0.60
C ILE A 63 -13.63 3.88 -1.02
N VAL A 64 -13.86 3.83 -2.34
CA VAL A 64 -15.06 3.27 -2.95
C VAL A 64 -14.65 2.19 -3.93
N ILE A 65 -15.27 1.02 -3.84
CA ILE A 65 -14.97 -0.16 -4.65
C ILE A 65 -16.28 -0.71 -5.23
N LYS A 66 -16.38 -0.79 -6.55
CA LYS A 66 -17.46 -1.55 -7.20
C LYS A 66 -17.30 -3.04 -6.97
N THR A 67 -18.41 -3.71 -6.71
CA THR A 67 -18.41 -5.15 -6.49
C THR A 67 -19.75 -5.77 -6.85
N GLU A 68 -19.70 -7.04 -7.25
CA GLU A 68 -20.87 -7.91 -7.44
C GLU A 68 -21.21 -8.69 -6.16
N ALA A 69 -20.45 -8.49 -5.07
CA ALA A 69 -20.70 -9.18 -3.83
C ALA A 69 -22.09 -8.82 -3.28
N ALA A 70 -22.88 -9.82 -2.91
CA ALA A 70 -24.25 -9.62 -2.42
C ALA A 70 -24.30 -9.25 -0.92
N SER A 71 -23.23 -9.52 -0.17
CA SER A 71 -23.14 -9.23 1.26
C SER A 71 -21.72 -8.83 1.67
N MET A 72 -21.59 -8.17 2.83
CA MET A 72 -20.29 -7.84 3.43
C MET A 72 -19.41 -9.09 3.62
N MET A 73 -20.02 -10.21 3.99
CA MET A 73 -19.31 -11.49 4.15
C MET A 73 -18.77 -12.00 2.82
N ASP A 74 -19.59 -11.99 1.77
CA ASP A 74 -19.18 -12.38 0.41
C ASP A 74 -18.06 -11.48 -0.12
N PHE A 75 -18.15 -10.17 0.09
CA PHE A 75 -17.10 -9.22 -0.31
C PHE A 75 -15.77 -9.53 0.39
N LYS A 76 -15.79 -9.77 1.70
CA LYS A 76 -14.60 -10.09 2.49
C LYS A 76 -13.99 -11.45 2.11
N GLN A 77 -14.83 -12.46 1.89
CA GLN A 77 -14.39 -13.81 1.48
C GLN A 77 -13.85 -13.81 0.05
N LYS A 78 -14.51 -13.15 -0.92
CA LYS A 78 -14.00 -13.01 -2.30
C LYS A 78 -12.71 -12.22 -2.37
N LYS A 79 -12.48 -11.26 -1.46
CA LYS A 79 -11.17 -10.58 -1.35
C LYS A 79 -10.08 -11.50 -0.81
N ALA A 80 -10.42 -12.48 0.03
CA ALA A 80 -9.53 -13.55 0.46
C ALA A 80 -9.31 -14.62 -0.63
N LEU A 81 -10.23 -14.71 -1.60
CA LEU A 81 -10.27 -15.77 -2.61
C LEU A 81 -10.00 -15.32 -4.04
N ARG A 82 -9.68 -14.03 -4.34
CA ARG A 82 -9.39 -13.63 -5.72
C ARG A 82 -8.28 -14.54 -6.27
N PRO A 83 -8.57 -15.39 -7.28
CA PRO A 83 -7.52 -15.85 -8.17
C PRO A 83 -6.99 -14.59 -8.81
N VAL A 84 -5.67 -14.43 -8.81
CA VAL A 84 -4.98 -13.39 -9.54
C VAL A 84 -5.52 -13.43 -10.97
N ALA A 85 -6.22 -12.37 -11.39
CA ALA A 85 -6.63 -12.26 -12.79
C ALA A 85 -5.37 -12.41 -13.65
N ASP A 86 -5.40 -13.39 -14.55
CA ASP A 86 -4.30 -13.74 -15.45
C ASP A 86 -3.70 -12.51 -16.11
N GLY A 87 -2.39 -12.33 -15.92
CA GLY A 87 -1.63 -11.22 -16.47
C GLY A 87 -0.58 -10.70 -15.51
N ILE A 88 0.55 -11.42 -15.44
CA ILE A 88 1.67 -11.30 -14.49
C ILE A 88 1.43 -12.18 -13.27
N ALA A 89 1.90 -13.43 -13.38
CA ALA A 89 2.28 -14.22 -12.23
C ALA A 89 3.11 -13.32 -11.32
N ARG A 90 2.52 -12.84 -10.22
CA ARG A 90 3.31 -12.55 -9.03
C ARG A 90 3.94 -13.89 -8.71
N LYS A 91 5.20 -14.06 -9.12
CA LYS A 91 6.06 -15.05 -8.46
C LYS A 91 5.91 -14.72 -6.99
N ASP A 92 5.16 -15.53 -6.26
CA ASP A 92 5.22 -15.54 -4.81
C ASP A 92 6.69 -15.66 -4.49
N ASN A 93 7.28 -14.57 -4.01
CA ASN A 93 8.70 -14.56 -3.71
C ASN A 93 8.81 -15.43 -2.46
N PRO A 94 9.41 -16.64 -2.51
CA PRO A 94 9.46 -17.54 -1.35
C PRO A 94 10.14 -16.86 -0.14
N ALA A 95 10.94 -15.82 -0.40
CA ALA A 95 11.49 -14.93 0.64
C ALA A 95 10.43 -14.30 1.56
N ILE A 96 9.19 -14.05 1.10
CA ILE A 96 8.12 -13.51 1.95
C ILE A 96 7.70 -14.52 3.02
N MET A 97 7.71 -15.82 2.71
CA MET A 97 7.37 -16.87 3.69
C MET A 97 8.37 -16.91 4.84
N HIS A 98 9.65 -16.65 4.54
CA HIS A 98 10.75 -16.67 5.51
C HIS A 98 11.06 -15.28 6.10
N LEU A 99 10.29 -14.24 5.76
CA LEU A 99 10.59 -12.86 6.17
C LEU A 99 10.63 -12.70 7.70
N ASN A 100 9.71 -13.38 8.40
CA ASN A 100 9.65 -13.38 9.86
C ASN A 100 10.32 -14.62 10.49
N GLU A 101 10.98 -15.47 9.69
CA GLU A 101 11.72 -16.60 10.26
C GLU A 101 12.87 -16.06 11.10
N GLU A 102 12.86 -16.39 12.38
CA GLU A 102 13.94 -16.06 13.30
C GLU A 102 15.12 -16.98 13.04
N ARG A 103 16.17 -16.41 12.45
CA ARG A 103 17.43 -17.10 12.15
C ARG A 103 18.59 -16.13 12.27
N GLU A 104 19.17 -16.04 13.45
CA GLU A 104 20.28 -15.12 13.71
C GLU A 104 21.51 -15.37 12.80
N GLY A 105 22.06 -14.28 12.28
CA GLY A 105 23.27 -14.32 11.46
C GLY A 105 23.47 -13.12 10.55
N TRP A 106 24.41 -13.25 9.63
CA TRP A 106 24.63 -12.28 8.57
C TRP A 106 23.54 -12.41 7.50
N TYR A 107 23.00 -11.27 7.10
CA TYR A 107 22.04 -11.16 6.01
C TYR A 107 22.57 -10.16 4.97
N GLU A 108 22.38 -10.50 3.70
CA GLU A 108 22.40 -9.53 2.61
C GLU A 108 20.98 -9.02 2.39
N GLY A 109 20.78 -7.70 2.42
CA GLY A 109 19.53 -7.06 2.06
C GLY A 109 19.73 -6.15 0.86
N GLU A 110 18.82 -6.25 -0.11
CA GLU A 110 18.76 -5.48 -1.34
C GLU A 110 17.46 -4.67 -1.32
N LEU A 111 17.56 -3.35 -1.47
CA LEU A 111 16.45 -2.41 -1.38
C LEU A 111 16.44 -1.44 -2.55
N ASP A 112 15.38 -1.47 -3.35
CA ASP A 112 15.09 -0.49 -4.39
C ASP A 112 14.09 0.56 -3.88
N PHE A 113 14.50 1.82 -3.80
CA PHE A 113 13.69 2.89 -3.23
C PHE A 113 13.80 4.21 -3.99
N LYS A 114 12.85 5.12 -3.78
CA LYS A 114 12.90 6.46 -4.38
C LYS A 114 13.61 7.41 -3.43
N ARG A 115 14.87 7.74 -3.72
CA ARG A 115 15.66 8.70 -2.96
C ARG A 115 15.36 10.12 -3.42
N VAL A 116 15.11 11.03 -2.48
CA VAL A 116 15.02 12.45 -2.78
C VAL A 116 16.42 13.07 -2.80
N VAL A 117 16.68 13.87 -3.83
CA VAL A 117 17.93 14.60 -4.03
C VAL A 117 17.64 16.06 -4.35
N LEU A 118 18.42 16.97 -3.76
CA LEU A 118 18.39 18.39 -4.08
C LEU A 118 19.19 18.61 -5.37
N ILE A 119 18.60 19.31 -6.33
CA ILE A 119 19.26 19.77 -7.55
C ILE A 119 19.95 21.11 -7.22
N PRO A 120 21.29 21.17 -7.09
CA PRO A 120 21.98 22.36 -6.57
C PRO A 120 21.73 23.61 -7.43
N THR A 121 21.55 23.45 -8.74
CA THR A 121 21.36 24.55 -9.69
C THR A 121 19.97 25.19 -9.61
N SER A 122 18.94 24.43 -9.25
CA SER A 122 17.55 24.92 -9.25
C SER A 122 16.94 25.03 -7.86
N GLY A 123 17.59 24.48 -6.82
CA GLY A 123 17.03 24.36 -5.48
C GLY A 123 15.83 23.41 -5.38
N LYS A 124 15.44 22.76 -6.49
CA LYS A 124 14.32 21.82 -6.53
C LYS A 124 14.73 20.44 -6.05
N HIS A 125 13.73 19.68 -5.62
CA HIS A 125 13.91 18.30 -5.18
C HIS A 125 13.38 17.35 -6.24
N GLU A 126 14.10 16.26 -6.47
CA GLU A 126 13.69 15.22 -7.40
C GLU A 126 13.79 13.84 -6.75
N TYR A 127 12.96 12.91 -7.23
CA TYR A 127 12.98 11.51 -6.82
C TYR A 127 13.82 10.72 -7.83
N ARG A 128 14.84 10.00 -7.34
CA ARG A 128 15.65 9.08 -8.14
C ARG A 128 15.44 7.64 -7.67
N ASP A 129 15.27 6.73 -8.62
CA ASP A 129 15.38 5.30 -8.35
C ASP A 129 16.78 4.99 -7.83
N THR A 130 16.85 4.35 -6.67
CA THR A 130 18.10 4.05 -5.98
C THR A 130 18.09 2.60 -5.55
N HIS A 131 19.11 1.88 -5.98
CA HIS A 131 19.40 0.52 -5.56
C HIS A 131 20.41 0.55 -4.41
N PHE A 132 20.13 -0.14 -3.32
CA PHE A 132 21.01 -0.21 -2.15
C PHE A 132 21.17 -1.66 -1.69
N VAL A 133 22.41 -2.07 -1.43
CA VAL A 133 22.74 -3.40 -0.93
C VAL A 133 23.61 -3.26 0.31
N ALA A 134 23.29 -4.01 1.36
CA ALA A 134 24.11 -4.06 2.56
C ALA A 134 24.15 -5.47 3.15
N HIS A 135 25.29 -5.79 3.77
CA HIS A 135 25.42 -6.94 4.65
C HIS A 135 25.28 -6.45 6.09
N CYS A 136 24.31 -7.00 6.82
CA CYS A 136 24.09 -6.62 8.20
C CYS A 136 23.82 -7.84 9.07
N LYS A 137 24.14 -7.69 10.36
CA LYS A 137 23.74 -8.62 11.40
C LYS A 137 22.25 -8.43 11.67
N ALA A 138 21.45 -9.47 11.52
CA ALA A 138 20.03 -9.45 11.81
C ALA A 138 19.55 -10.78 12.41
N VAL A 139 18.40 -10.74 13.08
CA VAL A 139 17.74 -11.94 13.63
C VAL A 139 16.70 -12.54 12.68
N SER A 140 16.32 -11.82 11.62
CA SER A 140 15.37 -12.26 10.59
C SER A 140 15.49 -11.40 9.33
N GLY A 141 14.80 -11.78 8.25
CA GLY A 141 14.68 -10.93 7.06
C GLY A 141 13.98 -9.59 7.35
N TRP A 142 13.01 -9.61 8.27
CA TRP A 142 12.31 -8.41 8.75
C TRP A 142 13.25 -7.47 9.50
N ASP A 143 14.07 -8.01 10.39
CA ASP A 143 15.08 -7.23 11.10
C ASP A 143 16.12 -6.66 10.13
N CYS A 144 16.59 -7.45 9.16
CA CYS A 144 17.48 -6.97 8.09
C CYS A 144 16.90 -5.75 7.35
N TYR A 145 15.63 -5.81 6.96
CA TYR A 145 14.94 -4.67 6.36
C TYR A 145 14.93 -3.44 7.27
N ASN A 146 14.53 -3.61 8.54
CA ASN A 146 14.43 -2.48 9.47
C ASN A 146 15.79 -1.81 9.67
N ARG A 147 16.85 -2.59 9.85
CA ARG A 147 18.22 -2.07 10.00
C ARG A 147 18.68 -1.27 8.79
N ILE A 148 18.39 -1.75 7.58
CA ILE A 148 18.70 -1.03 6.34
C ILE A 148 17.92 0.28 6.28
N VAL A 149 16.62 0.26 6.56
CA VAL A 149 15.77 1.45 6.48
C VAL A 149 16.14 2.48 7.56
N GLU A 150 16.42 2.06 8.79
CA GLU A 150 16.91 2.93 9.86
C GLU A 150 18.24 3.57 9.47
N TYR A 151 19.19 2.79 8.96
CA TYR A 151 20.47 3.30 8.45
C TYR A 151 20.27 4.35 7.35
N LEU A 152 19.34 4.13 6.42
CA LEU A 152 19.11 5.05 5.30
C LEU A 152 18.38 6.32 5.74
N LYS A 153 17.41 6.25 6.66
CA LYS A 153 16.63 7.41 7.13
C LYS A 153 17.49 8.57 7.62
N ASP A 154 18.62 8.29 8.25
CA ASP A 154 19.55 9.32 8.74
C ASP A 154 20.48 9.89 7.65
N ARG A 155 20.49 9.29 6.46
CA ARG A 155 21.46 9.58 5.38
C ARG A 155 20.81 10.07 4.10
N VAL A 156 19.49 9.94 3.98
CA VAL A 156 18.72 10.45 2.85
C VAL A 156 17.71 11.48 3.33
N ASP A 157 17.26 12.32 2.41
CA ASP A 157 16.22 13.29 2.69
C ASP A 157 14.94 12.59 3.18
N ASN A 158 14.29 13.17 4.18
CA ASN A 158 13.12 12.60 4.86
C ASN A 158 11.89 12.39 3.96
N ARG A 159 11.85 13.00 2.77
CA ARG A 159 10.82 12.77 1.75
C ARG A 159 11.07 11.54 0.90
N SER A 160 12.24 10.89 1.03
CA SER A 160 12.55 9.64 0.34
C SER A 160 11.52 8.56 0.70
N GLN A 161 11.15 7.75 -0.30
CA GLN A 161 10.08 6.76 -0.16
C GLN A 161 10.68 5.36 -0.15
N PHE A 162 10.55 4.69 0.99
CA PHE A 162 10.98 3.30 1.17
C PHE A 162 9.82 2.34 0.84
N PRO A 163 10.09 1.25 0.11
CA PRO A 163 9.08 0.22 -0.16
C PRO A 163 8.78 -0.61 1.08
N SER A 164 7.68 -1.35 1.10
CA SER A 164 7.41 -2.33 2.17
C SER A 164 8.39 -3.51 2.13
N ALA A 165 8.77 -4.04 3.30
CA ALA A 165 9.52 -5.30 3.44
C ALA A 165 8.84 -6.51 2.76
N LYS A 166 7.51 -6.47 2.61
CA LYS A 166 6.73 -7.53 1.93
C LYS A 166 6.61 -7.30 0.42
N GLY A 167 7.16 -6.20 -0.09
CA GLY A 167 7.09 -5.81 -1.49
C GLY A 167 8.21 -6.42 -2.32
N LYS A 168 8.05 -6.39 -3.65
CA LYS A 168 9.04 -6.89 -4.62
C LYS A 168 10.39 -6.13 -4.63
N ASN A 169 10.40 -4.92 -4.06
CA ASN A 169 11.54 -4.01 -4.06
C ASN A 169 12.46 -4.21 -2.85
N PHE A 170 12.19 -5.21 -2.01
CA PHE A 170 13.11 -5.68 -0.99
C PHE A 170 13.38 -7.17 -1.22
N LYS A 171 14.65 -7.55 -1.19
CA LYS A 171 15.10 -8.94 -1.18
C LYS A 171 16.09 -9.13 -0.05
N PHE A 172 16.15 -10.33 0.50
CA PHE A 172 17.14 -10.68 1.49
C PHE A 172 17.66 -12.10 1.30
N ARG A 173 18.87 -12.36 1.77
CA ARG A 173 19.53 -13.66 1.73
C ARG A 173 20.32 -13.88 3.01
N TYR A 174 20.08 -15.01 3.68
CA TYR A 174 20.88 -15.43 4.82
C TYR A 174 22.28 -15.88 4.34
N LEU A 175 23.32 -15.33 4.94
CA LEU A 175 24.73 -15.58 4.58
C LEU A 175 25.44 -16.54 5.55
N GLY A 176 24.88 -16.78 6.74
CA GLY A 176 25.47 -17.66 7.74
C GLY A 176 25.47 -17.05 9.14
N MET A 177 25.65 -17.90 10.14
CA MET A 177 25.73 -17.49 11.54
C MET A 177 27.00 -16.66 11.76
N TRP A 178 26.92 -15.57 12.53
CA TRP A 178 28.14 -14.94 13.03
C TRP A 178 28.64 -15.76 14.24
N LYS A 179 29.93 -16.07 14.26
CA LYS A 179 30.61 -16.53 15.48
C LYS A 179 31.26 -15.34 16.18
#